data_AF-A0A7Y4XC23-F1
#
_entry.id   AF-A0A7Y4XC23-F1
#
_cell.length_a   1.000
_cell.length_b   1.000
_cell.length_c   1.000
_cell.angle_alpha   90.00
_cell.angle_beta   90.00
_cell.angle_gamma   90.00
#
_symmetry.space_group_name_H-M   'P 1'
#
loop_
_entity.id
_entity.type
_entity.pdbx_description
1 polymer ?
#
loop_
_entity_poly.entity_id
_entity_poly.type
_entity_poly.pdbx_seq_one_letter_code
_entity_poly.pdbx_strand_id
1 'polypeptide(L)' 'MTSRLFEDLPTHARLLFIRLRNLGEAVLDTANLRALKHWRPDLHITTLVEALYTDLYAADP' A
#
# COMPACT_ATOMS: atom_id res chain seq x y z
N MET A 1 -8.90 -18.79 11.06
CA MET A 1 -8.94 -18.57 9.60
C MET A 1 -7.84 -17.58 9.26
N THR A 2 -6.68 -18.06 8.81
CA THR A 2 -5.60 -17.21 8.30
C THR A 2 -6.01 -16.72 6.92
N SER A 3 -6.38 -15.44 6.82
CA SER A 3 -6.79 -14.83 5.56
C SER A 3 -5.59 -14.76 4.61
N ARG A 4 -5.67 -15.46 3.46
CA ARG A 4 -4.70 -15.38 2.37
C ARG A 4 -5.10 -14.30 1.36
N LEU A 5 -5.56 -13.15 1.87
CA LEU A 5 -6.15 -12.06 1.09
C LEU A 5 -5.36 -11.77 -0.19
N PHE A 6 -4.03 -11.68 -0.10
CA PHE A 6 -3.19 -11.31 -1.23
C PHE A 6 -2.82 -12.47 -2.17
N GLU A 7 -2.91 -13.72 -1.73
CA GLU A 7 -2.66 -14.90 -2.59
C GLU A 7 -3.84 -15.12 -3.54
N ASP A 8 -5.06 -14.86 -3.07
CA ASP A 8 -6.30 -15.10 -3.83
C ASP A 8 -6.66 -13.94 -4.77
N LEU A 9 -5.87 -12.85 -4.79
CA LEU A 9 -6.11 -11.71 -5.67
C LEU A 9 -5.84 -12.09 -7.15
N PRO A 10 -6.75 -11.72 -8.07
CA PRO A 10 -6.52 -11.93 -9.50
C PRO A 10 -5.26 -11.19 -9.96
N THR A 11 -4.65 -11.68 -11.04
CA THR A 11 -3.52 -11.00 -11.68
C THR A 11 -3.92 -9.57 -12.06
N HIS A 12 -3.05 -8.60 -11.79
CA HIS A 12 -3.31 -7.17 -12.01
C HIS A 12 -4.46 -6.59 -11.17
N ALA A 13 -4.74 -7.18 -9.99
CA ALA A 13 -5.72 -6.62 -9.07
C ALA A 13 -5.38 -5.16 -8.69
N ARG A 14 -6.43 -4.35 -8.56
CA ARG A 14 -6.34 -2.95 -8.14
C ARG A 14 -6.69 -2.84 -6.66
N LEU A 15 -5.79 -2.28 -5.88
CA LEU A 15 -5.91 -2.15 -4.43
C LEU A 15 -5.88 -0.67 -4.04
N LEU A 16 -6.83 -0.27 -3.20
CA LEU A 16 -6.82 1.03 -2.56
C LEU A 16 -6.34 0.87 -1.12
N PHE A 17 -5.16 1.41 -0.81
CA PHE A 17 -4.65 1.50 0.54
C PHE A 17 -5.08 2.83 1.15
N ILE A 18 -5.83 2.78 2.26
CA ILE A 18 -6.36 4.00 2.90
C ILE A 18 -5.62 4.22 4.22
N ARG A 19 -4.91 5.34 4.32
CA ARG A 19 -4.22 5.77 5.54
C ARG A 19 -4.58 7.21 5.88
N LEU A 20 -5.55 7.37 6.77
CA LEU A 20 -5.96 8.71 7.22
C LEU A 20 -5.06 9.24 8.35
N ARG A 21 -4.64 8.38 9.29
CA ARG A 21 -3.72 8.72 10.39
C ARG A 21 -2.90 7.50 10.77
N ASN A 22 -1.74 7.56 11.41
CA ASN A 22 -0.90 8.66 11.90
C ASN A 22 0.35 8.75 11.00
N LEU A 23 0.99 9.92 10.86
CA LEU A 23 2.27 10.09 10.14
C LEU A 23 3.31 8.98 10.45
N GLY A 24 3.51 8.63 11.73
CA GLY A 24 4.48 7.60 12.12
C GLY A 24 4.18 6.25 11.48
N GLU A 25 2.90 5.85 11.49
CA GLU A 25 2.44 4.63 10.81
C GLU A 25 2.51 4.76 9.29
N ALA A 26 2.24 5.95 8.75
CA ALA A 26 2.33 6.21 7.32
C ALA A 26 3.76 6.00 6.79
N VAL A 27 4.78 6.38 7.57
CA VAL A 27 6.19 6.12 7.23
C VAL A 27 6.51 4.62 7.26
N LEU A 28 5.93 3.87 8.20
CA LEU A 28 6.12 2.42 8.26
C LEU A 28 5.40 1.69 7.12
N ASP A 29 4.25 2.22 6.68
CA ASP A 29 3.49 1.65 5.58
C ASP A 29 4.23 1.69 4.25
N THR A 30 5.05 2.71 3.98
CA THR A 30 5.80 2.77 2.71
C THR A 30 6.70 1.55 2.53
N ALA A 31 7.37 1.10 3.60
CA ALA A 31 8.17 -0.11 3.59
C ALA A 31 7.32 -1.37 3.34
N ASN A 32 6.13 -1.45 3.94
CA ASN A 32 5.21 -2.57 3.75
C ASN A 32 4.64 -2.63 2.33
N LEU A 33 4.27 -1.48 1.77
CA LEU A 33 3.79 -1.36 0.39
C LEU A 33 4.89 -1.74 -0.61
N ARG A 34 6.14 -1.31 -0.37
CA ARG A 34 7.28 -1.71 -1.18
C ARG A 34 7.51 -3.23 -1.13
N ALA A 35 7.44 -3.83 0.05
CA ALA A 35 7.58 -5.27 0.20
C ALA A 35 6.45 -6.03 -0.53
N LEU A 36 5.20 -5.54 -0.42
CA LEU A 36 4.05 -6.09 -1.12
C LEU A 36 4.23 -6.01 -2.64
N LYS A 37 4.69 -4.86 -3.15
CA LYS A 37 4.95 -4.64 -4.58
C LYS A 37 6.13 -5.47 -5.09
N HIS A 38 7.15 -5.71 -4.27
CA HIS A 38 8.25 -6.61 -4.61
C HIS A 38 7.78 -8.06 -4.73
N TRP A 39 6.94 -8.51 -3.81
CA TRP A 39 6.41 -9.88 -3.82
C TRP A 39 5.35 -10.11 -4.91
N ARG A 40 4.47 -9.13 -5.17
CA ARG A 40 3.45 -9.15 -6.22
C ARG A 40 3.55 -7.90 -7.11
N PRO A 41 4.49 -7.89 -8.07
CA PRO A 41 4.73 -6.72 -8.93
C PRO A 41 3.56 -6.39 -9.85
N ASP A 42 2.65 -7.33 -10.10
CA ASP A 42 1.45 -7.15 -10.91
C ASP A 42 0.38 -6.28 -10.23
N LEU A 43 0.40 -6.12 -8.90
CA LEU A 43 -0.64 -5.37 -8.19
C LEU A 43 -0.60 -3.87 -8.51
N HIS A 44 -1.76 -3.29 -8.79
CA HIS A 44 -1.92 -1.85 -8.96
C HIS A 44 -2.38 -1.23 -7.65
N ILE A 45 -1.44 -0.69 -6.88
CA ILE A 45 -1.72 -0.10 -5.57
C ILE A 45 -1.91 1.41 -5.72
N THR A 46 -2.96 1.94 -5.12
CA THR A 46 -3.20 3.38 -4.99
C THR A 46 -3.35 3.72 -3.52
N THR A 47 -2.71 4.79 -3.06
CA THR A 47 -2.70 5.19 -1.65
C THR A 47 -3.56 6.44 -1.47
N LEU A 48 -4.59 6.36 -0.64
CA LEU A 48 -5.39 7.49 -0.19
C LEU A 48 -4.90 7.93 1.18
N VAL A 49 -4.39 9.15 1.27
CA VAL A 49 -3.83 9.73 2.50
C VAL A 49 -4.38 11.11 2.80
N GLU A 50 -4.29 11.53 4.06
CA GLU A 50 -4.47 12.95 4.40
C GLU A 50 -3.45 13.80 3.62
N ALA A 51 -3.87 14.99 3.15
CA ALA A 51 -3.06 15.85 2.29
C ALA A 51 -1.69 16.23 2.88
N LEU A 52 -1.59 16.26 4.22
CA LEU A 52 -0.33 16.49 4.94
C LEU A 52 0.74 15.42 4.66
N TYR A 53 0.34 14.25 4.17
CA TYR A 53 1.22 13.10 3.98
C TYR A 53 1.43 12.76 2.50
N THR A 54 0.90 13.55 1.56
CA THR A 54 1.02 13.28 0.13
C THR A 54 2.48 13.13 -0.31
N ASP A 55 3.36 14.02 0.15
CA ASP A 55 4.78 14.01 -0.24
C ASP A 55 5.54 12.75 0.22
N LEU A 56 5.10 12.14 1.32
CA LEU A 56 5.68 10.90 1.84
C LEU A 56 5.51 9.73 0.86
N TYR A 57 4.36 9.66 0.20
CA TYR A 57 4.05 8.59 -0.76
C TYR A 57 4.36 8.98 -2.21
N ALA A 58 4.55 10.28 -2.49
CA ALA A 58 5.00 10.73 -3.81
C ALA A 58 6.45 10.30 -4.11
N ALA A 59 7.28 10.19 -3.07
CA ALA A 59 8.66 9.73 -3.19
C ALA A 59 8.78 8.20 -3.38
N ASP A 60 7.72 7.43 -3.13
CA ASP A 60 7.79 5.98 -2.93
C ASP A 60 6.45 5.28 -3.28
N PRO A 61 6.22 4.94 -4.56
CA PRO A 61 5.01 4.26 -5.03
C PRO A 61 5.01 2.73 -4.79
#